data_AF-A0A2V6LLJ7-F1
#
_entry.id   AF-A0A2V6LLJ7-F1
#
_cell.length_a   1.000
_cell.length_b   1.000
_cell.length_c   1.000
_cell.angle_alpha   90.00
_cell.angle_beta   90.00
_cell.angle_gamma   90.00
#
_symmetry.space_group_name_H-M   'P 1'
#
loop_
_entity.id
_entity.type
_entity.pdbx_description
1 polymer ?
#
loop_
_entity_poly.entity_id
_entity_poly.type
_entity_poly.pdbx_seq_one_letter_code
_entity_poly.pdbx_strand_id
1 'polypeptide(L)'
;MKTLSAEPRPQTSKIFEALGKFLVGSAPSARIDRSSNARGSTSSLRELARTKEQQLWETKLAHRPKPFWYPYPTLRNLPVLERLLAGVGLDFLQLCRGKYGRVADIGAADADLAFFFEELGFSVDVIDNEFTNFNKLDGARILNGVLYHLKNPFYILERLAQVTKYCFLSTRIARQTADGMPLAKYPVAYLLAPDECNNDSTNFWIFSDEALRRLIHRTGWSILAYTTIGETNNSTPADPNHDERVFCVLKSNARMELSAFPNPVPTGEKMGTTTIQWNTVDAGDGEVYVSIDGQKESLFAAGRHGAAAANWIQPGSTYEFRLYDASRSRLLDKISVTTAIE
;
A
#
# COMPACT_ATOMS: atom_id res chain seq x y z
N MET A 1 -6.96 15.19 -37.17
CA MET A 1 -6.18 16.45 -37.10
C MET A 1 -7.13 17.60 -36.81
N LYS A 2 -7.16 18.08 -35.55
CA LYS A 2 -7.71 19.37 -35.14
C LYS A 2 -7.13 19.66 -33.75
N THR A 3 -6.19 20.59 -33.69
CA THR A 3 -5.54 21.06 -32.47
C THR A 3 -6.42 22.10 -31.81
N LEU A 4 -6.56 22.03 -30.48
CA LEU A 4 -7.06 23.13 -29.66
C LEU A 4 -5.91 23.67 -28.82
N SER A 5 -5.76 24.99 -28.86
CA SER A 5 -4.64 25.74 -28.27
C SER A 5 -4.73 25.79 -26.74
N ALA A 6 -3.57 25.82 -26.09
CA ALA A 6 -3.48 26.03 -24.65
C ALA A 6 -3.71 27.50 -24.28
N GLU A 7 -4.57 27.74 -23.28
CA GLU A 7 -4.63 28.99 -22.53
C GLU A 7 -4.04 28.80 -21.11
N PRO A 8 -3.50 29.87 -20.48
CA PRO A 8 -2.62 29.73 -19.32
C PRO A 8 -3.37 29.45 -18.01
N ARG A 9 -2.71 28.68 -17.12
CA ARG A 9 -3.19 28.38 -15.76
C ARG A 9 -3.25 29.65 -14.89
N PRO A 10 -4.41 29.98 -14.28
CA PRO A 10 -4.48 31.02 -13.25
C PRO A 10 -3.71 30.63 -11.98
N GLN A 11 -3.11 31.63 -11.33
CA GLN A 11 -2.33 31.46 -10.10
C GLN A 11 -3.18 31.06 -8.88
N THR A 12 -2.51 30.42 -7.93
CA THR A 12 -2.98 30.08 -6.58
C THR A 12 -3.50 31.28 -5.80
N SER A 13 -4.83 31.44 -5.63
CA SER A 13 -5.42 32.31 -4.58
C SER A 13 -6.94 32.12 -4.39
N LYS A 14 -7.43 30.90 -4.09
CA LYS A 14 -8.84 30.68 -3.66
C LYS A 14 -9.07 29.67 -2.53
N ILE A 15 -8.00 29.10 -1.96
CA ILE A 15 -8.10 28.11 -0.86
C ILE A 15 -8.19 28.80 0.53
N PHE A 16 -7.60 30.00 0.69
CA PHE A 16 -7.57 30.68 1.98
C PHE A 16 -8.90 31.35 2.41
N GLU A 17 -9.78 31.74 1.49
CA GLU A 17 -11.07 32.36 1.85
C GLU A 17 -12.07 31.38 2.48
N ALA A 18 -11.99 30.08 2.16
CA ALA A 18 -12.83 29.06 2.78
C ALA A 18 -12.39 28.72 4.22
N LEU A 19 -11.09 28.87 4.52
CA LEU A 19 -10.50 28.56 5.83
C LEU A 19 -10.79 29.63 6.91
N GLY A 20 -11.09 30.86 6.50
CA GLY A 20 -11.26 32.00 7.43
C GLY A 20 -12.51 31.97 8.33
N LYS A 21 -13.42 31.00 8.16
CA LYS A 21 -14.68 30.91 8.94
C LYS A 21 -14.73 29.82 10.02
N PHE A 22 -13.70 28.97 10.13
CA PHE A 22 -13.72 27.81 11.03
C PHE A 22 -12.74 27.90 12.22
N LEU A 23 -12.07 29.03 12.42
CA LEU A 23 -11.13 29.25 13.54
C LEU A 23 -11.55 30.43 14.42
N VAL A 24 -12.61 30.25 15.21
CA VAL A 24 -12.86 31.04 16.44
C VAL A 24 -13.20 30.08 17.57
N GLY A 25 -12.24 29.87 18.46
CA GLY A 25 -12.29 28.85 19.52
C GLY A 25 -11.00 28.82 20.32
N SER A 26 -10.66 29.94 20.96
CA SER A 26 -9.39 30.13 21.66
C SER A 26 -9.27 29.27 22.92
N ALA A 27 -8.23 28.44 23.01
CA ALA A 27 -7.77 27.79 24.24
C ALA A 27 -6.24 27.97 24.39
N PRO A 28 -5.70 28.12 25.62
CA PRO A 28 -4.41 28.76 25.84
C PRO A 28 -3.19 27.85 25.60
N SER A 29 -2.06 28.45 25.25
CA SER A 29 -0.79 27.76 25.09
C SER A 29 -0.18 27.32 26.43
N ALA A 30 -0.14 26.01 26.68
CA ALA A 30 0.70 25.44 27.71
C ALA A 30 2.07 25.09 27.14
N ARG A 31 3.14 25.74 27.61
CA ARG A 31 4.51 25.28 27.38
C ARG A 31 4.69 23.95 28.15
N ILE A 32 4.99 22.87 27.45
CA ILE A 32 5.35 21.60 28.09
C ILE A 32 6.82 21.68 28.49
N ASP A 33 7.06 21.83 29.78
CA ASP A 33 8.40 21.79 30.37
C ASP A 33 8.89 20.32 30.44
N ARG A 34 10.19 20.10 30.23
CA ARG A 34 10.76 18.75 30.16
C ARG A 34 11.22 18.26 31.53
N SER A 35 10.40 17.50 32.25
CA SER A 35 10.92 16.50 33.20
C SER A 35 9.92 15.42 33.61
N SER A 36 10.49 14.30 34.07
CA SER A 36 9.88 13.18 34.80
C SER A 36 9.10 12.10 34.03
N ASN A 37 9.41 10.85 34.40
CA ASN A 37 8.93 9.61 33.80
C ASN A 37 7.42 9.39 34.02
N ALA A 38 6.69 9.15 32.93
CA ALA A 38 5.43 8.41 32.96
C ALA A 38 5.38 7.45 31.76
N ARG A 39 5.04 6.18 31.99
CA ARG A 39 4.70 5.24 30.90
C ARG A 39 3.33 5.64 30.35
N GLY A 40 3.33 6.56 29.39
CA GLY A 40 2.12 6.96 28.67
C GLY A 40 1.52 5.75 27.96
N SER A 41 0.27 5.41 28.30
CA SER A 41 -0.50 4.38 27.62
C SER A 41 -0.83 4.85 26.20
N THR A 42 0.03 4.53 25.24
CA THR A 42 -0.31 4.65 23.81
C THR A 42 -1.43 3.67 23.50
N SER A 43 -2.63 4.19 23.20
CA SER A 43 -3.77 3.39 22.78
C SER A 43 -3.39 2.47 21.63
N SER A 44 -3.81 1.20 21.69
CA SER A 44 -3.51 0.23 20.63
C SER A 44 -4.15 0.64 19.31
N LEU A 45 -3.53 0.25 18.18
CA LEU A 45 -4.08 0.53 16.85
C LEU A 45 -5.51 0.03 16.70
N ARG A 46 -5.82 -1.11 17.33
CA ARG A 46 -7.17 -1.68 17.46
C ARG A 46 -8.18 -0.73 18.13
N GLU A 47 -7.80 -0.09 19.23
CA GLU A 47 -8.68 0.84 19.95
C GLU A 47 -8.90 2.11 19.14
N LEU A 48 -7.84 2.65 18.54
CA LEU A 48 -7.92 3.80 17.65
C LEU A 48 -8.84 3.51 16.45
N ALA A 49 -8.68 2.35 15.79
CA ALA A 49 -9.50 1.93 14.66
C ALA A 49 -10.98 1.75 15.05
N ARG A 50 -11.26 1.17 16.23
CA ARG A 50 -12.64 0.99 16.73
C ARG A 50 -13.30 2.34 17.04
N THR A 51 -12.57 3.27 17.66
CA THR A 51 -13.06 4.62 17.94
C THR A 51 -13.34 5.38 16.65
N LYS A 52 -12.45 5.28 15.66
CA LYS A 52 -12.64 5.91 14.35
C LYS A 52 -13.84 5.34 13.60
N GLU A 53 -14.06 4.02 13.64
CA GLU A 53 -15.25 3.38 13.05
C GLU A 53 -16.55 3.98 13.62
N GLN A 54 -16.61 4.23 14.94
CA GLN A 54 -17.77 4.84 15.59
C GLN A 54 -17.98 6.29 15.12
N GLN A 55 -16.94 7.12 15.13
CA GLN A 55 -16.99 8.52 14.66
C GLN A 55 -17.37 8.65 13.19
N LEU A 56 -16.87 7.74 12.33
CA LEU A 56 -17.24 7.68 10.92
C LEU A 56 -18.71 7.28 10.76
N TRP A 57 -19.23 6.33 11.54
CA TRP A 57 -20.65 5.98 11.49
C TRP A 57 -21.58 7.11 11.96
N GLU A 58 -21.22 7.86 13.00
CA GLU A 58 -21.95 9.07 13.42
C GLU A 58 -21.99 10.10 12.29
N THR A 59 -20.84 10.36 11.66
CA THR A 59 -20.70 11.30 10.54
C THR A 59 -21.50 10.84 9.31
N LYS A 60 -21.41 9.55 8.95
CA LYS A 60 -22.17 8.93 7.84
C LYS A 60 -23.67 9.12 8.03
N LEU A 61 -24.19 8.72 9.19
CA LEU A 61 -25.63 8.77 9.48
C LEU A 61 -26.19 10.20 9.55
N ALA A 62 -25.37 11.20 9.85
CA ALA A 62 -25.76 12.60 9.77
C ALA A 62 -25.97 13.12 8.32
N HIS A 63 -25.31 12.51 7.32
CA HIS A 63 -25.35 12.98 5.92
C HIS A 63 -26.30 12.17 5.02
N ARG A 64 -26.39 10.85 5.22
CA ARG A 64 -27.22 9.92 4.44
C ARG A 64 -27.72 8.75 5.29
N PRO A 65 -28.90 8.18 4.99
CA PRO A 65 -29.43 7.04 5.73
C PRO A 65 -28.56 5.80 5.55
N LYS A 66 -28.55 4.89 6.55
CA LYS A 66 -27.68 3.70 6.60
C LYS A 66 -27.58 2.90 5.28
N PRO A 67 -28.66 2.64 4.50
CA PRO A 67 -28.57 1.85 3.26
C PRO A 67 -27.78 2.49 2.11
N PHE A 68 -27.41 3.77 2.20
CA PHE A 68 -26.56 4.44 1.20
C PHE A 68 -25.06 4.15 1.41
N TRP A 69 -24.65 3.83 2.64
CA TRP A 69 -23.25 3.62 3.00
C TRP A 69 -22.81 2.18 2.77
N TYR A 70 -21.52 1.99 2.48
CA TYR A 70 -20.96 0.66 2.34
C TYR A 70 -21.18 -0.13 3.65
N PRO A 71 -21.82 -1.31 3.60
CA PRO A 71 -22.36 -1.93 4.82
C PRO A 71 -21.32 -2.69 5.64
N TYR A 72 -20.10 -2.93 5.11
CA TYR A 72 -19.09 -3.74 5.77
C TYR A 72 -18.07 -2.88 6.55
N PRO A 73 -17.68 -3.29 7.78
CA PRO A 73 -16.83 -2.49 8.66
C PRO A 73 -15.33 -2.61 8.29
N THR A 74 -14.87 -1.77 7.37
CA THR A 74 -13.50 -1.79 6.80
C THR A 74 -12.39 -1.79 7.87
N LEU A 75 -12.53 -0.99 8.93
CA LEU A 75 -11.49 -0.83 9.96
C LEU A 75 -11.28 -2.07 10.85
N ARG A 76 -12.23 -3.02 10.88
CA ARG A 76 -12.07 -4.29 11.62
C ARG A 76 -11.04 -5.24 11.01
N ASN A 77 -10.56 -4.96 9.81
CA ASN A 77 -9.47 -5.69 9.17
C ASN A 77 -8.11 -5.38 9.82
N LEU A 78 -7.93 -4.20 10.44
CA LEU A 78 -6.62 -3.75 10.93
C LEU A 78 -6.01 -4.65 12.03
N PRO A 79 -6.75 -5.13 13.05
CA PRO A 79 -6.20 -6.04 14.05
C PRO A 79 -5.86 -7.45 13.50
N VAL A 80 -6.40 -7.80 12.33
CA VAL A 80 -6.06 -9.05 11.61
C VAL A 80 -4.72 -8.86 10.88
N LEU A 81 -4.56 -7.75 10.15
CA LEU A 81 -3.33 -7.38 9.46
C LEU A 81 -2.14 -7.20 10.42
N GLU A 82 -2.34 -6.50 11.54
CA GLU A 82 -1.35 -6.30 12.60
C GLU A 82 -0.81 -7.65 13.14
N ARG A 83 -1.71 -8.59 13.44
CA ARG A 83 -1.33 -9.95 13.89
C ARG A 83 -0.61 -10.75 12.80
N LEU A 84 -1.08 -10.67 11.56
CA LEU A 84 -0.50 -11.39 10.42
C LEU A 84 0.95 -10.93 10.15
N LEU A 85 1.21 -9.63 10.26
CA LEU A 85 2.53 -9.03 10.11
C LEU A 85 3.48 -9.32 11.26
N ALA A 86 2.99 -9.25 12.50
CA ALA A 86 3.77 -9.63 13.67
C ALA A 86 4.27 -11.08 13.57
N GLY A 87 3.46 -11.99 12.98
CA GLY A 87 3.83 -13.37 12.69
C GLY A 87 5.00 -13.55 11.71
N VAL A 88 5.36 -12.52 10.95
CA VAL A 88 6.54 -12.49 10.06
C VAL A 88 7.57 -11.41 10.46
N GLY A 89 7.50 -10.90 11.69
CA GLY A 89 8.46 -9.93 12.23
C GLY A 89 8.39 -8.53 11.62
N LEU A 90 7.22 -8.13 11.08
CA LEU A 90 7.01 -6.82 10.46
C LEU A 90 6.07 -5.96 11.32
N ASP A 91 6.39 -4.68 11.47
CA ASP A 91 5.50 -3.68 12.07
C ASP A 91 4.65 -3.00 10.98
N PHE A 92 3.34 -2.96 11.20
CA PHE A 92 2.38 -2.47 10.22
C PHE A 92 2.50 -0.97 9.95
N LEU A 93 2.62 -0.15 11.00
CA LEU A 93 2.70 1.30 10.85
C LEU A 93 4.06 1.71 10.29
N GLN A 94 5.14 1.01 10.65
CA GLN A 94 6.47 1.21 10.11
C GLN A 94 6.54 0.91 8.60
N LEU A 95 5.85 -0.14 8.13
CA LEU A 95 5.75 -0.42 6.69
C LEU A 95 5.04 0.72 5.94
N CYS A 96 3.96 1.26 6.50
CA CYS A 96 3.25 2.42 5.93
C CYS A 96 4.10 3.70 5.94
N ARG A 97 5.09 3.82 6.84
CA ARG A 97 6.09 4.91 6.89
C ARG A 97 7.32 4.66 5.98
N GLY A 98 7.30 3.67 5.08
CA GLY A 98 8.44 3.29 4.24
C GLY A 98 9.00 4.40 3.31
N LYS A 99 9.99 4.08 2.45
CA LYS A 99 10.83 5.01 1.62
C LYS A 99 10.14 6.25 1.01
N TYR A 100 8.83 6.19 0.73
CA TYR A 100 8.06 7.26 0.09
C TYR A 100 6.95 7.88 0.96
N GLY A 101 6.71 7.39 2.19
CA GLY A 101 5.70 7.92 3.12
C GLY A 101 4.25 7.88 2.62
N ARG A 102 3.95 7.04 1.62
CA ARG A 102 2.65 6.95 0.95
C ARG A 102 2.06 5.55 1.01
N VAL A 103 0.76 5.51 1.20
CA VAL A 103 -0.09 4.31 1.14
C VAL A 103 -1.04 4.46 -0.05
N ALA A 104 -1.34 3.38 -0.76
CA ALA A 104 -2.45 3.34 -1.71
C ALA A 104 -3.54 2.45 -1.11
N ASP A 105 -4.72 3.00 -0.82
CA ASP A 105 -5.81 2.25 -0.21
C ASP A 105 -6.54 1.45 -1.29
N ILE A 106 -6.13 0.19 -1.51
CA ILE A 106 -6.70 -0.69 -2.54
C ILE A 106 -8.08 -1.21 -2.14
N GLY A 107 -9.05 -0.28 -2.09
CA GLY A 107 -10.47 -0.59 -1.96
C GLY A 107 -11.12 -0.11 -0.70
N ALA A 108 -10.99 1.17 -0.43
CA ALA A 108 -11.49 1.76 0.80
C ALA A 108 -13.04 1.78 0.99
N ALA A 109 -13.83 1.32 0.01
CA ALA A 109 -15.26 1.56 -0.20
C ALA A 109 -15.77 3.02 -0.01
N ASP A 110 -16.09 3.42 1.23
CA ASP A 110 -16.46 4.79 1.63
C ASP A 110 -15.25 5.63 2.07
N ALA A 111 -14.07 5.02 2.11
CA ALA A 111 -12.78 5.58 2.51
C ALA A 111 -12.44 5.67 3.99
N ASP A 112 -13.13 4.89 4.80
CA ASP A 112 -12.91 4.76 6.25
C ASP A 112 -11.44 4.49 6.63
N LEU A 113 -10.76 3.66 5.84
CA LEU A 113 -9.35 3.31 6.05
C LEU A 113 -8.41 4.48 5.70
N ALA A 114 -8.61 5.13 4.55
CA ALA A 114 -7.90 6.36 4.19
C ALA A 114 -8.05 7.46 5.27
N PHE A 115 -9.26 7.76 5.77
CA PHE A 115 -9.44 8.75 6.85
C PHE A 115 -8.70 8.42 8.12
N PHE A 116 -8.75 7.15 8.51
CA PHE A 116 -8.06 6.73 9.71
C PHE A 116 -6.55 6.90 9.56
N PHE A 117 -6.01 6.64 8.37
CA PHE A 117 -4.58 6.74 8.10
C PHE A 117 -4.11 8.19 7.91
N GLU A 118 -4.89 9.06 7.27
CA GLU A 118 -4.60 10.50 7.22
C GLU A 118 -4.58 11.12 8.63
N GLU A 119 -5.50 10.74 9.52
CA GLU A 119 -5.51 11.18 10.93
C GLU A 119 -4.29 10.67 11.72
N LEU A 120 -3.75 9.49 11.37
CA LEU A 120 -2.48 8.99 11.89
C LEU A 120 -1.24 9.62 11.22
N GLY A 121 -1.42 10.57 10.30
CA GLY A 121 -0.36 11.32 9.63
C GLY A 121 0.23 10.66 8.38
N PHE A 122 -0.43 9.67 7.79
CA PHE A 122 -0.01 9.06 6.52
C PHE A 122 -0.57 9.84 5.32
N SER A 123 0.18 9.88 4.21
CA SER A 123 -0.37 10.31 2.92
C SER A 123 -0.99 9.10 2.24
N VAL A 124 -2.29 9.16 1.94
CA VAL A 124 -3.05 8.05 1.34
C VAL A 124 -3.57 8.43 -0.04
N ASP A 125 -3.18 7.66 -1.06
CA ASP A 125 -3.69 7.76 -2.42
C ASP A 125 -4.93 6.85 -2.61
N VAL A 126 -5.82 7.31 -3.49
CA VAL A 126 -7.28 7.20 -3.41
C VAL A 126 -7.86 7.02 -4.83
N ILE A 127 -8.46 5.86 -5.17
CA ILE A 127 -8.65 5.43 -6.57
C ILE A 127 -9.80 4.38 -6.89
N ASP A 128 -11.08 4.46 -6.45
CA ASP A 128 -12.08 3.46 -6.97
C ASP A 128 -12.42 3.60 -8.46
N ASN A 129 -12.97 2.51 -8.99
CA ASN A 129 -13.82 2.51 -10.15
C ASN A 129 -15.25 2.99 -9.78
N GLU A 130 -15.52 4.25 -10.13
CA GLU A 130 -16.80 4.95 -9.96
C GLU A 130 -18.03 4.16 -10.37
N PHE A 131 -17.96 3.42 -11.49
CA PHE A 131 -19.13 2.70 -12.04
C PHE A 131 -19.57 1.51 -11.19
N THR A 132 -18.70 1.05 -10.30
CA THR A 132 -18.85 -0.22 -9.59
C THR A 132 -18.86 -0.06 -8.07
N ASN A 133 -18.35 1.05 -7.54
CA ASN A 133 -18.43 1.34 -6.12
C ASN A 133 -19.89 1.35 -5.60
N PHE A 134 -20.12 0.82 -4.39
CA PHE A 134 -21.45 0.60 -3.80
C PHE A 134 -22.40 1.82 -3.87
N ASN A 135 -21.85 3.02 -3.71
CA ASN A 135 -22.58 4.28 -3.86
C ASN A 135 -21.97 5.18 -4.95
N LYS A 136 -21.35 4.59 -5.98
CA LYS A 136 -20.73 5.27 -7.12
C LYS A 136 -19.67 6.31 -6.75
N LEU A 137 -18.85 6.00 -5.74
CA LEU A 137 -17.94 6.95 -5.11
C LEU A 137 -18.65 8.15 -4.44
N ASP A 138 -19.97 8.18 -4.23
CA ASP A 138 -20.61 9.32 -3.58
C ASP A 138 -20.37 9.32 -2.07
N GLY A 139 -20.43 8.16 -1.41
CA GLY A 139 -20.09 8.02 0.01
C GLY A 139 -18.63 8.35 0.25
N ALA A 140 -17.76 7.88 -0.66
CA ALA A 140 -16.40 8.36 -0.75
C ALA A 140 -16.34 9.88 -1.04
N ARG A 141 -17.01 10.47 -2.01
CA ARG A 141 -16.90 11.94 -2.26
C ARG A 141 -17.43 12.81 -1.13
N ILE A 142 -18.31 12.27 -0.29
CA ILE A 142 -18.76 12.88 0.97
C ILE A 142 -17.69 12.72 2.09
N LEU A 143 -16.80 11.73 1.97
CA LEU A 143 -15.74 11.39 2.92
C LEU A 143 -14.33 11.54 2.29
N ASN A 144 -13.81 10.56 1.49
CA ASN A 144 -12.86 10.68 0.33
C ASN A 144 -11.85 9.51 0.12
N GLY A 145 -12.15 8.52 -0.76
CA GLY A 145 -11.13 7.83 -1.59
C GLY A 145 -10.65 6.35 -1.42
N VAL A 146 -10.49 5.58 -2.53
CA VAL A 146 -10.91 4.14 -2.59
C VAL A 146 -10.15 3.19 -3.59
N LEU A 147 -10.63 1.98 -4.04
CA LEU A 147 -10.04 1.19 -5.19
C LEU A 147 -10.69 -0.12 -5.76
N TYR A 148 -11.22 -1.08 -4.97
CA TYR A 148 -11.03 -2.53 -5.26
C TYR A 148 -11.86 -3.11 -6.41
N HIS A 149 -12.83 -2.40 -6.98
CA HIS A 149 -13.79 -2.96 -7.93
C HIS A 149 -13.20 -3.18 -9.35
N LEU A 150 -12.14 -3.99 -9.41
CA LEU A 150 -11.23 -4.11 -10.54
C LEU A 150 -11.62 -5.29 -11.45
N LYS A 151 -12.09 -4.97 -12.65
CA LYS A 151 -12.44 -5.95 -13.70
C LYS A 151 -11.28 -6.87 -14.12
N ASN A 152 -10.04 -6.40 -14.00
CA ASN A 152 -8.83 -7.16 -14.36
C ASN A 152 -7.82 -7.17 -13.20
N PRO A 153 -7.99 -8.07 -12.21
CA PRO A 153 -7.07 -8.16 -11.07
C PRO A 153 -5.67 -8.64 -11.46
N PHE A 154 -5.54 -9.43 -12.54
CA PHE A 154 -4.23 -9.88 -13.04
C PHE A 154 -3.35 -8.70 -13.43
N TYR A 155 -3.86 -7.83 -14.32
CA TYR A 155 -3.12 -6.66 -14.78
C TYR A 155 -2.76 -5.73 -13.62
N ILE A 156 -3.69 -5.47 -12.69
CA ILE A 156 -3.41 -4.56 -11.58
C ILE A 156 -2.35 -5.12 -10.64
N LEU A 157 -2.41 -6.40 -10.26
CA LEU A 157 -1.37 -7.02 -9.43
C LEU A 157 0.00 -7.02 -10.12
N GLU A 158 0.05 -7.26 -11.44
CA GLU A 158 1.28 -7.20 -12.25
C GLU A 158 1.86 -5.78 -12.31
N ARG A 159 1.02 -4.76 -12.53
CA ARG A 159 1.44 -3.35 -12.52
C ARG A 159 1.93 -2.91 -11.14
N LEU A 160 1.25 -3.34 -10.06
CA LEU A 160 1.65 -3.03 -8.68
C LEU A 160 3.01 -3.65 -8.34
N ALA A 161 3.27 -4.89 -8.77
CA ALA A 161 4.55 -5.56 -8.51
C ALA A 161 5.74 -4.77 -9.07
N GLN A 162 5.56 -4.05 -10.18
CA GLN A 162 6.62 -3.23 -10.77
C GLN A 162 6.94 -1.95 -9.95
N VAL A 163 6.03 -1.47 -9.10
CA VAL A 163 6.14 -0.15 -8.45
C VAL A 163 6.15 -0.19 -6.91
N THR A 164 5.54 -1.18 -6.26
CA THR A 164 5.55 -1.35 -4.79
C THR A 164 6.40 -2.55 -4.36
N LYS A 165 7.10 -2.42 -3.22
CA LYS A 165 7.94 -3.49 -2.66
C LYS A 165 7.11 -4.53 -1.89
N TYR A 166 6.05 -4.06 -1.22
CA TYR A 166 5.11 -4.88 -0.48
C TYR A 166 3.68 -4.50 -0.88
N CYS A 167 2.77 -5.47 -0.83
CA CYS A 167 1.33 -5.27 -1.05
C CYS A 167 0.55 -6.02 0.03
N PHE A 168 -0.48 -5.36 0.56
CA PHE A 168 -1.51 -5.97 1.39
C PHE A 168 -2.70 -6.26 0.52
N LEU A 169 -3.07 -7.53 0.41
CA LEU A 169 -4.20 -7.96 -0.40
C LEU A 169 -5.22 -8.66 0.51
N SER A 170 -6.47 -8.19 0.44
CA SER A 170 -7.63 -8.91 0.97
C SER A 170 -8.68 -9.04 -0.11
N THR A 171 -9.32 -10.21 -0.16
CA THR A 171 -10.41 -10.49 -1.10
C THR A 171 -11.26 -11.66 -0.59
N ARG A 172 -12.49 -11.80 -1.09
CA ARG A 172 -13.30 -13.00 -0.87
C ARG A 172 -12.72 -14.17 -1.68
N ILE A 173 -12.82 -15.36 -1.12
CA ILE A 173 -12.69 -16.62 -1.85
C ILE A 173 -13.94 -17.46 -1.62
N ALA A 174 -14.13 -18.51 -2.41
CA ALA A 174 -15.16 -19.50 -2.15
C ALA A 174 -14.64 -20.92 -2.38
N ARG A 175 -15.12 -21.83 -1.54
CA ARG A 175 -14.84 -23.27 -1.63
C ARG A 175 -15.84 -23.98 -2.54
N GLN A 176 -16.99 -23.38 -2.76
CA GLN A 176 -18.06 -23.87 -3.63
C GLN A 176 -18.61 -22.75 -4.53
N THR A 177 -19.23 -23.12 -5.65
CA THR A 177 -20.08 -22.26 -6.47
C THR A 177 -21.37 -21.87 -5.72
N ALA A 178 -22.19 -20.98 -6.29
CA ALA A 178 -23.47 -20.60 -5.71
C ALA A 178 -24.46 -21.78 -5.54
N ASP A 179 -24.37 -22.81 -6.38
CA ASP A 179 -25.14 -24.06 -6.32
C ASP A 179 -24.46 -25.20 -5.52
N GLY A 180 -23.32 -24.93 -4.88
CA GLY A 180 -22.65 -25.88 -3.97
C GLY A 180 -21.61 -26.81 -4.60
N MET A 181 -21.30 -26.67 -5.90
CA MET A 181 -20.27 -27.48 -6.56
C MET A 181 -18.85 -27.09 -6.11
N PRO A 182 -17.93 -28.03 -5.86
CA PRO A 182 -16.64 -27.75 -5.24
C PRO A 182 -15.65 -27.01 -6.16
N LEU A 183 -15.09 -25.90 -5.67
CA LEU A 183 -14.07 -25.07 -6.32
C LEU A 183 -12.65 -25.27 -5.71
N ALA A 184 -12.55 -25.43 -4.39
CA ALA A 184 -11.27 -25.39 -3.62
C ALA A 184 -10.34 -26.62 -3.74
N LYS A 185 -10.27 -27.23 -4.93
CA LYS A 185 -9.21 -28.16 -5.32
C LYS A 185 -8.60 -27.78 -6.68
N TYR A 186 -9.17 -26.79 -7.35
CA TYR A 186 -8.84 -26.42 -8.72
C TYR A 186 -8.59 -24.92 -8.79
N PRO A 187 -7.68 -24.45 -9.66
CA PRO A 187 -7.35 -23.04 -9.83
C PRO A 187 -8.44 -22.31 -10.66
N VAL A 188 -9.65 -22.22 -10.12
CA VAL A 188 -10.82 -21.59 -10.76
C VAL A 188 -10.93 -20.11 -10.39
N ALA A 189 -11.01 -19.27 -11.42
CA ALA A 189 -11.59 -17.92 -11.32
C ALA A 189 -13.04 -18.02 -11.80
N TYR A 190 -13.99 -18.03 -10.86
CA TYR A 190 -15.41 -18.14 -11.18
C TYR A 190 -15.94 -16.74 -11.52
N LEU A 191 -16.43 -16.60 -12.76
CA LEU A 191 -17.06 -15.38 -13.25
C LEU A 191 -18.51 -15.34 -12.75
N LEU A 192 -18.79 -14.43 -11.83
CA LEU A 192 -20.09 -14.31 -11.19
C LEU A 192 -21.13 -13.69 -12.14
N ALA A 193 -22.35 -14.21 -12.10
CA ALA A 193 -23.54 -13.50 -12.52
C ALA A 193 -23.96 -12.44 -11.46
N PRO A 194 -24.72 -11.39 -11.86
CA PRO A 194 -25.02 -10.25 -10.99
C PRO A 194 -25.69 -10.57 -9.65
N ASP A 195 -26.43 -11.68 -9.59
CA ASP A 195 -27.19 -12.15 -8.44
C ASP A 195 -26.40 -13.09 -7.51
N GLU A 196 -25.28 -13.65 -7.97
CA GLU A 196 -24.54 -14.72 -7.27
C GLU A 196 -23.64 -14.26 -6.11
N CYS A 197 -23.43 -12.95 -5.92
CA CYS A 197 -22.67 -12.42 -4.80
C CYS A 197 -23.30 -11.13 -4.29
N ASN A 198 -23.98 -11.20 -3.14
CA ASN A 198 -24.69 -10.09 -2.48
C ASN A 198 -25.72 -9.35 -3.37
N ASN A 199 -26.18 -9.97 -4.48
CA ASN A 199 -26.98 -9.34 -5.53
C ASN A 199 -26.37 -8.04 -6.11
N ASP A 200 -25.04 -8.06 -6.28
CA ASP A 200 -24.23 -6.93 -6.74
C ASP A 200 -23.47 -7.28 -8.04
N SER A 201 -23.98 -6.71 -9.14
CA SER A 201 -23.46 -6.79 -10.52
C SER A 201 -21.99 -6.37 -10.72
N THR A 202 -21.35 -5.83 -9.68
CA THR A 202 -19.99 -5.31 -9.73
C THR A 202 -18.96 -6.31 -9.20
N ASN A 203 -19.41 -7.40 -8.58
CA ASN A 203 -18.57 -8.55 -8.25
C ASN A 203 -18.36 -9.40 -9.51
N PHE A 204 -17.20 -9.27 -10.16
CA PHE A 204 -16.89 -10.06 -11.36
C PHE A 204 -16.31 -11.44 -11.03
N TRP A 205 -15.52 -11.55 -9.96
CA TRP A 205 -14.69 -12.72 -9.73
C TRP A 205 -14.81 -13.20 -8.29
N ILE A 206 -15.04 -14.50 -8.11
CA ILE A 206 -14.67 -15.20 -6.88
C ILE A 206 -13.61 -16.25 -7.22
N PHE A 207 -12.54 -16.29 -6.44
CA PHE A 207 -11.42 -17.19 -6.66
C PHE A 207 -11.49 -18.38 -5.69
N SER A 208 -11.03 -19.55 -6.11
CA SER A 208 -10.57 -20.57 -5.17
C SER A 208 -9.24 -20.16 -4.54
N ASP A 209 -8.86 -20.79 -3.42
CA ASP A 209 -7.56 -20.60 -2.76
C ASP A 209 -6.39 -20.87 -3.74
N GLU A 210 -6.46 -21.96 -4.51
CA GLU A 210 -5.47 -22.31 -5.54
C GLU A 210 -5.38 -21.27 -6.66
N ALA A 211 -6.52 -20.71 -7.08
CA ALA A 211 -6.56 -19.69 -8.13
C ALA A 211 -5.93 -18.39 -7.65
N LEU A 212 -6.26 -17.95 -6.44
CA LEU A 212 -5.72 -16.73 -5.86
C LEU A 212 -4.20 -16.83 -5.65
N ARG A 213 -3.70 -17.94 -5.09
CA ARG A 213 -2.25 -18.17 -4.96
C ARG A 213 -1.56 -18.15 -6.32
N ARG A 214 -2.15 -18.81 -7.33
CA ARG A 214 -1.60 -18.87 -8.69
C ARG A 214 -1.59 -17.50 -9.37
N LEU A 215 -2.64 -16.72 -9.19
CA LEU A 215 -2.76 -15.34 -9.66
C LEU A 215 -1.64 -14.46 -9.08
N ILE A 216 -1.50 -14.47 -7.75
CA ILE A 216 -0.46 -13.74 -7.01
C ILE A 216 0.93 -14.10 -7.54
N HIS A 217 1.27 -15.39 -7.63
CA HIS A 217 2.58 -15.81 -8.14
C HIS A 217 2.83 -15.41 -9.60
N ARG A 218 1.83 -15.60 -10.48
CA ARG A 218 1.96 -15.22 -11.91
C ARG A 218 2.06 -13.71 -12.14
N THR A 219 1.62 -12.90 -11.18
CA THR A 219 1.67 -11.43 -11.24
C THR A 219 2.91 -10.85 -10.55
N GLY A 220 3.94 -11.67 -10.29
CA GLY A 220 5.24 -11.21 -9.82
C GLY A 220 5.36 -11.04 -8.30
N TRP A 221 4.55 -11.76 -7.51
CA TRP A 221 4.58 -11.68 -6.05
C TRP A 221 5.02 -12.98 -5.36
N SER A 222 5.78 -12.82 -4.28
CA SER A 222 5.97 -13.84 -3.24
C SER A 222 4.98 -13.61 -2.10
N ILE A 223 4.31 -14.67 -1.66
CA ILE A 223 3.47 -14.63 -0.45
C ILE A 223 4.41 -14.75 0.76
N LEU A 224 4.45 -13.71 1.62
CA LEU A 224 5.17 -13.75 2.90
C LEU A 224 4.29 -14.30 4.03
N ALA A 225 3.02 -13.89 4.06
CA ALA A 225 2.04 -14.35 5.03
C ALA A 225 0.67 -14.51 4.35
N TYR A 226 -0.12 -15.47 4.82
CA TYR A 226 -1.45 -15.79 4.27
C TYR A 226 -2.34 -16.35 5.38
N THR A 227 -3.57 -15.87 5.48
CA THR A 227 -4.59 -16.42 6.38
C THR A 227 -5.98 -16.31 5.77
N THR A 228 -6.88 -17.19 6.16
CA THR A 228 -8.31 -17.14 5.85
C THR A 228 -9.11 -16.90 7.13
N ILE A 229 -10.19 -16.11 7.03
CA ILE A 229 -11.17 -15.91 8.10
C ILE A 229 -12.59 -16.05 7.54
N GLY A 230 -13.55 -16.44 8.38
CA GLY A 230 -14.92 -16.73 7.97
C GLY A 230 -15.20 -18.24 7.91
N GLU A 231 -16.08 -18.67 7.01
CA GLU A 231 -16.49 -20.07 6.87
C GLU A 231 -15.47 -20.88 6.03
N THR A 232 -14.50 -21.52 6.68
CA THR A 232 -13.36 -22.16 6.01
C THR A 232 -13.58 -23.63 5.60
N ASN A 233 -14.82 -24.13 5.60
CA ASN A 233 -15.16 -25.47 5.10
C ASN A 233 -16.02 -25.37 3.83
N ASN A 234 -17.11 -24.61 3.89
CA ASN A 234 -18.16 -24.58 2.87
C ASN A 234 -18.53 -23.14 2.44
N SER A 235 -17.52 -22.29 2.18
CA SER A 235 -17.75 -20.92 1.72
C SER A 235 -18.34 -20.85 0.32
N THR A 236 -19.26 -19.91 0.12
CA THR A 236 -19.97 -19.66 -1.15
C THR A 236 -19.92 -18.16 -1.50
N PRO A 237 -20.06 -17.78 -2.78
CA PRO A 237 -20.18 -16.36 -3.13
C PRO A 237 -21.51 -15.75 -2.67
N ALA A 238 -22.58 -16.54 -2.62
CA ALA A 238 -23.96 -16.03 -2.49
C ALA A 238 -24.42 -15.77 -1.06
N ASP A 239 -24.10 -16.64 -0.09
CA ASP A 239 -24.59 -16.51 1.29
C ASP A 239 -23.64 -15.66 2.16
N PRO A 240 -24.09 -14.54 2.75
CA PRO A 240 -23.28 -13.72 3.66
C PRO A 240 -22.79 -14.46 4.92
N ASN A 241 -23.48 -15.52 5.36
CA ASN A 241 -23.07 -16.34 6.50
C ASN A 241 -21.97 -17.34 6.14
N HIS A 242 -21.77 -17.59 4.84
CA HIS A 242 -20.71 -18.45 4.28
C HIS A 242 -19.60 -17.62 3.61
N ASP A 243 -19.39 -16.37 4.04
CA ASP A 243 -18.29 -15.51 3.62
C ASP A 243 -16.94 -16.08 4.09
N GLU A 244 -15.97 -16.21 3.19
CA GLU A 244 -14.57 -16.49 3.51
C GLU A 244 -13.66 -15.44 2.85
N ARG A 245 -12.75 -14.88 3.65
CA ARG A 245 -11.85 -13.82 3.21
C ARG A 245 -10.41 -14.20 3.44
N VAL A 246 -9.61 -14.00 2.41
CA VAL A 246 -8.16 -14.09 2.46
C VAL A 246 -7.59 -12.74 2.90
N PHE A 247 -6.52 -12.82 3.70
CA PHE A 247 -5.61 -11.72 3.96
C PHE A 247 -4.19 -12.22 3.70
N CYS A 248 -3.44 -11.54 2.85
CA CYS A 248 -2.07 -11.89 2.57
C CYS A 248 -1.13 -10.68 2.48
N VAL A 249 0.10 -10.91 2.93
CA VAL A 249 1.22 -9.97 2.83
C VAL A 249 2.10 -10.45 1.70
N LEU A 250 2.26 -9.62 0.67
CA LEU A 250 2.98 -9.94 -0.55
C LEU A 250 4.25 -9.12 -0.63
N LYS A 251 5.34 -9.72 -1.12
CA LYS A 251 6.59 -9.03 -1.50
C LYS A 251 6.75 -9.12 -3.00
N SER A 252 7.08 -8.01 -3.65
CA SER A 252 7.30 -8.01 -5.10
C SER A 252 8.61 -8.73 -5.45
N ASN A 253 8.54 -9.54 -6.49
CA ASN A 253 9.66 -10.15 -7.21
C ASN A 253 9.94 -9.41 -8.54
N ALA A 254 8.97 -8.64 -9.05
CA ALA A 254 9.03 -7.95 -10.34
C ALA A 254 9.56 -6.50 -10.25
N ARG A 255 9.88 -6.03 -9.04
CA ARG A 255 10.49 -4.72 -8.81
C ARG A 255 11.99 -4.78 -9.11
N MET A 256 12.44 -3.89 -10.00
CA MET A 256 13.84 -3.51 -10.10
C MET A 256 14.23 -2.79 -8.80
N GLU A 257 15.21 -3.33 -8.09
CA GLU A 257 15.56 -2.85 -6.76
C GLU A 257 17.07 -2.57 -6.67
N LEU A 258 17.39 -1.41 -6.08
CA LEU A 258 18.73 -1.07 -5.62
C LEU A 258 18.66 -0.80 -4.11
N SER A 259 19.44 -1.56 -3.35
CA SER A 259 19.48 -1.48 -1.89
C SER A 259 20.91 -1.41 -1.38
N ALA A 260 21.07 -0.89 -0.17
CA ALA A 260 22.36 -0.71 0.49
C ALA A 260 22.23 -1.13 1.96
N PHE A 261 23.13 -1.99 2.43
CA PHE A 261 23.15 -2.42 3.83
C PHE A 261 24.58 -2.60 4.37
N PRO A 262 24.91 -2.03 5.55
CA PRO A 262 24.09 -1.10 6.33
C PRO A 262 23.89 0.25 5.61
N ASN A 263 22.76 0.91 5.87
CA ASN A 263 22.48 2.29 5.45
C ASN A 263 21.45 2.90 6.44
N PRO A 264 21.79 3.91 7.26
CA PRO A 264 23.09 4.58 7.32
C PRO A 264 24.24 3.64 7.71
N VAL A 265 25.45 3.94 7.21
CA VAL A 265 26.66 3.17 7.49
C VAL A 265 27.18 3.52 8.88
N PRO A 266 27.45 2.56 9.79
CA PRO A 266 27.98 2.85 11.12
C PRO A 266 29.26 3.69 11.04
N THR A 267 29.32 4.74 11.85
CA THR A 267 30.50 5.58 12.04
C THR A 267 31.55 4.85 12.90
N GLY A 268 32.82 5.15 12.64
CA GLY A 268 33.97 4.65 13.37
C GLY A 268 35.25 5.26 12.81
N GLU A 269 36.41 4.94 13.39
CA GLU A 269 37.72 5.52 13.03
C GLU A 269 38.22 5.16 11.60
N LYS A 270 37.48 4.34 10.86
CA LYS A 270 37.84 3.84 9.52
C LYS A 270 36.73 4.14 8.53
N MET A 271 37.06 4.09 7.24
CA MET A 271 36.06 4.10 6.17
C MET A 271 34.97 3.07 6.43
N GLY A 272 33.72 3.54 6.40
CA GLY A 272 32.54 2.72 6.54
C GLY A 272 32.36 1.79 5.34
N THR A 273 31.72 0.65 5.59
CA THR A 273 31.39 -0.33 4.55
C THR A 273 29.88 -0.48 4.42
N THR A 274 29.38 -0.36 3.18
CA THR A 274 28.04 -0.81 2.80
C THR A 274 28.14 -1.85 1.70
N THR A 275 27.18 -2.78 1.65
CA THR A 275 26.99 -3.69 0.51
C THR A 275 25.84 -3.16 -0.32
N ILE A 276 26.12 -2.79 -1.57
CA ILE A 276 25.11 -2.45 -2.56
C ILE A 276 24.63 -3.73 -3.23
N GLN A 277 23.33 -3.97 -3.21
CA GLN A 277 22.69 -5.11 -3.88
C GLN A 277 21.70 -4.59 -4.92
N TRP A 278 21.71 -5.20 -6.11
CA TRP A 278 20.83 -4.82 -7.20
C TRP A 278 20.21 -6.02 -7.90
N ASN A 279 19.03 -5.79 -8.48
CA ASN A 279 18.34 -6.72 -9.37
C ASN A 279 17.57 -5.95 -10.45
N THR A 280 17.74 -6.32 -11.72
CA THR A 280 16.99 -5.80 -12.87
C THR A 280 15.84 -6.69 -13.33
N VAL A 281 15.64 -7.83 -12.64
CA VAL A 281 14.63 -8.84 -12.97
C VAL A 281 14.88 -9.39 -14.39
N ASP A 282 13.88 -9.38 -15.27
CA ASP A 282 13.96 -9.97 -16.61
C ASP A 282 14.39 -8.96 -17.71
N ALA A 283 14.72 -7.72 -17.34
CA ALA A 283 15.00 -6.64 -18.31
C ALA A 283 16.42 -6.67 -18.94
N GLY A 284 17.13 -7.80 -18.85
CA GLY A 284 18.53 -7.92 -19.28
C GLY A 284 19.51 -7.54 -18.17
N ASP A 285 20.75 -7.19 -18.53
CA ASP A 285 21.73 -6.71 -17.55
C ASP A 285 21.46 -5.25 -17.16
N GLY A 286 21.95 -4.84 -15.99
CA GLY A 286 21.94 -3.44 -15.55
C GLY A 286 23.33 -2.96 -15.17
N GLU A 287 23.47 -1.64 -15.11
CA GLU A 287 24.69 -0.98 -14.64
C GLU A 287 24.40 -0.15 -13.39
N VAL A 288 25.14 -0.37 -12.32
CA VAL A 288 25.11 0.45 -11.10
C VAL A 288 26.24 1.47 -11.20
N TYR A 289 25.87 2.75 -11.18
CA TYR A 289 26.77 3.89 -11.08
C TYR A 289 26.73 4.50 -9.69
N VAL A 290 27.78 5.24 -9.32
CA VAL A 290 27.81 6.03 -8.09
C VAL A 290 28.25 7.48 -8.37
N SER A 291 27.58 8.41 -7.71
CA SER A 291 27.90 9.84 -7.67
C SER A 291 28.23 10.22 -6.24
N ILE A 292 29.43 10.78 -6.03
CA ILE A 292 29.91 11.24 -4.72
C ILE A 292 29.78 12.76 -4.70
N ASP A 293 29.10 13.33 -3.71
CA ASP A 293 28.96 14.78 -3.51
C ASP A 293 28.52 15.55 -4.79
N GLY A 294 27.60 14.94 -5.54
CA GLY A 294 27.06 15.50 -6.79
C GLY A 294 28.01 15.47 -8.00
N GLN A 295 29.21 14.91 -7.86
CA GLN A 295 30.20 14.79 -8.94
C GLN A 295 29.76 13.82 -10.03
N LYS A 296 30.46 13.87 -11.17
CA LYS A 296 30.24 12.99 -12.32
C LYS A 296 30.27 11.52 -11.89
N GLU A 297 29.21 10.82 -12.24
CA GLU A 297 29.01 9.42 -11.87
C GLU A 297 29.97 8.44 -12.58
N SER A 298 30.49 7.49 -11.81
CA SER A 298 31.39 6.42 -12.25
C SER A 298 30.73 5.04 -12.14
N LEU A 299 31.10 4.10 -13.01
CA LEU A 299 30.59 2.73 -12.97
C LEU A 299 31.10 2.03 -11.70
N PHE A 300 30.19 1.47 -10.93
CA PHE A 300 30.49 0.76 -9.69
C PHE A 300 30.37 -0.76 -9.85
N ALA A 301 29.31 -1.24 -10.50
CA ALA A 301 29.11 -2.66 -10.81
C ALA A 301 28.16 -2.85 -12.00
N ALA A 302 28.13 -4.06 -12.58
CA ALA A 302 27.24 -4.40 -13.68
C ALA A 302 26.75 -5.85 -13.61
N GLY A 303 25.68 -6.15 -14.35
CA GLY A 303 25.06 -7.48 -14.47
C GLY A 303 23.59 -7.47 -14.03
N ARG A 304 22.82 -8.48 -14.45
CA ARG A 304 21.38 -8.61 -14.14
C ARG A 304 21.05 -8.52 -12.64
N HIS A 305 21.85 -9.17 -11.81
CA HIS A 305 21.74 -9.12 -10.36
C HIS A 305 23.13 -9.24 -9.71
N GLY A 306 23.31 -8.69 -8.52
CA GLY A 306 24.57 -8.82 -7.82
C GLY A 306 24.62 -8.12 -6.46
N ALA A 307 25.77 -8.29 -5.81
CA ALA A 307 26.13 -7.63 -4.56
C ALA A 307 27.60 -7.20 -4.64
N ALA A 308 27.91 -5.96 -4.28
CA ALA A 308 29.27 -5.43 -4.27
C ALA A 308 29.47 -4.52 -3.06
N ALA A 309 30.63 -4.64 -2.41
CA ALA A 309 30.98 -3.86 -1.23
C ALA A 309 31.58 -2.50 -1.62
N ALA A 310 31.00 -1.42 -1.10
CA ALA A 310 31.63 -0.11 -1.05
C ALA A 310 32.22 0.08 0.35
N ASN A 311 33.51 -0.24 0.49
CA ASN A 311 34.30 -0.17 1.73
C ASN A 311 35.04 1.17 1.93
N TRP A 312 34.55 2.21 1.26
CA TRP A 312 35.18 3.53 1.12
C TRP A 312 34.22 4.68 1.46
N ILE A 313 33.15 4.39 2.21
CA ILE A 313 32.16 5.39 2.62
C ILE A 313 32.76 6.25 3.76
N GLN A 314 32.80 7.56 3.56
CA GLN A 314 33.39 8.51 4.51
C GLN A 314 32.28 9.35 5.18
N PRO A 315 32.42 9.69 6.48
CA PRO A 315 31.56 10.68 7.12
C PRO A 315 31.60 12.03 6.39
N GLY A 316 30.46 12.72 6.34
CA GLY A 316 30.33 14.05 5.71
C GLY A 316 30.11 14.06 4.20
N SER A 317 30.42 12.96 3.48
CA SER A 317 30.10 12.80 2.05
C SER A 317 28.74 12.13 1.83
N THR A 318 28.10 12.49 0.72
CA THR A 318 26.85 11.90 0.23
C THR A 318 27.09 11.04 -1.00
N TYR A 319 26.62 9.81 -0.98
CA TYR A 319 26.81 8.84 -2.06
C TYR A 319 25.46 8.49 -2.68
N GLU A 320 25.20 8.85 -3.94
CA GLU A 320 24.01 8.42 -4.67
C GLU A 320 24.37 7.30 -5.66
N PHE A 321 23.93 6.08 -5.36
CA PHE A 321 24.00 4.95 -6.27
C PHE A 321 22.76 4.92 -7.16
N ARG A 322 22.95 4.63 -8.44
CA ARG A 322 21.92 4.65 -9.49
C ARG A 322 22.01 3.40 -10.35
N LEU A 323 20.92 2.65 -10.44
CA LEU A 323 20.80 1.47 -11.28
C LEU A 323 20.16 1.87 -12.61
N TYR A 324 20.82 1.59 -13.73
CA TYR A 324 20.35 1.83 -15.09
C TYR A 324 20.12 0.51 -15.84
N ASP A 325 19.39 0.58 -16.96
CA ASP A 325 19.37 -0.47 -17.98
C ASP A 325 20.73 -0.61 -18.69
N ALA A 326 20.98 -1.74 -19.36
CA ALA A 326 22.24 -2.00 -20.08
C ALA A 326 22.62 -0.92 -21.12
N SER A 327 21.65 -0.21 -21.69
CA SER A 327 21.86 0.90 -22.63
C SER A 327 22.06 2.27 -21.95
N ARG A 328 21.98 2.33 -20.61
CA ARG A 328 22.03 3.53 -19.78
C ARG A 328 21.06 4.64 -20.23
N SER A 329 19.95 4.22 -20.84
CA SER A 329 18.87 5.06 -21.34
C SER A 329 17.81 5.37 -20.28
N ARG A 330 17.68 4.50 -19.27
CA ARG A 330 16.62 4.60 -18.25
C ARG A 330 17.17 4.30 -16.87
N LEU A 331 16.97 5.25 -15.95
CA LEU A 331 17.17 5.05 -14.52
C LEU A 331 16.07 4.13 -13.98
N LEU A 332 16.46 3.05 -13.29
CA LEU A 332 15.57 1.99 -12.80
C LEU A 332 15.25 2.13 -11.30
N ASP A 333 16.27 2.34 -10.46
CA ASP A 333 16.12 2.75 -9.05
C ASP A 333 17.36 3.56 -8.63
N LYS A 334 17.26 4.30 -7.52
CA LYS A 334 18.39 4.98 -6.89
C LYS A 334 18.32 4.94 -5.37
N ILE A 335 19.47 4.95 -4.73
CA ILE A 335 19.60 5.00 -3.27
C ILE A 335 20.71 5.94 -2.85
N SER A 336 20.41 6.82 -1.90
CA SER A 336 21.39 7.63 -1.20
C SER A 336 21.93 6.82 -0.02
N VAL A 337 23.25 6.75 0.09
CA VAL A 337 23.97 6.17 1.23
C VAL A 337 24.66 7.30 1.97
N THR A 338 24.48 7.33 3.29
CA THR A 338 25.15 8.24 4.21
C THR A 338 25.78 7.42 5.34
N THR A 339 26.71 8.01 6.08
CA THR A 339 27.05 7.49 7.40
C THR A 339 25.92 7.77 8.39
N ALA A 340 25.91 7.05 9.50
CA ALA A 340 25.17 7.46 10.69
C ALA A 340 25.66 8.86 11.14
N ILE A 341 24.79 9.59 11.83
CA ILE A 341 25.16 10.75 12.62
C ILE A 341 25.35 10.22 14.05
N GLU A 342 26.44 10.62 14.71
CA GLU A 342 26.71 10.30 16.13
C GLU A 342 25.74 11.02 17.09
#